data_AF-A0A9W8ZUT9-F1
#
_entry.id   AF-A0A9W8ZUT9-F1
#
_cell.length_a   1.000
_cell.length_b   1.000
_cell.length_c   1.000
_cell.angle_alpha   90.00
_cell.angle_beta   90.00
_cell.angle_gamma   90.00
#
_symmetry.space_group_name_H-M   'P 1'
#
loop_
_entity.id
_entity.type
_entity.pdbx_description
1 polymer ?
#
loop_
_entity_poly.entity_id
_entity_poly.type
_entity_poly.pdbx_seq_one_letter_code
_entity_poly.pdbx_strand_id
1 'polypeptide(L)'
;MNSTHSTSSLTSLDTLPYPTGAPSSGWFFEAFHYLNTALGPQYIGLLQEWVDYERKHHWLNPHKLAGFSPEKRPTVLLDWMKNRPRPLPKVDKRGFFMPNFAEEVWAWWASLQPQWRLLDEGGLPVSFEQFGDDLSPLNKHGRNAWVGLLACIKWWGIGLKHYASDDHELYLSSWHSIVADMAKMLGKLVVD
;
A
#
# COMPACT_ATOMS: atom_id res chain seq x y z
N MET A 1 32.27 -37.22 17.66
CA MET A 1 31.18 -36.93 16.72
C MET A 1 30.70 -35.52 17.00
N ASN A 2 31.12 -34.56 16.18
CA ASN A 2 30.74 -33.15 16.32
C ASN A 2 29.39 -32.93 15.64
N SER A 3 28.46 -32.27 16.31
CA SER A 3 27.35 -31.58 15.65
C SER A 3 27.06 -30.30 16.42
N THR A 4 27.85 -29.28 16.09
CA THR A 4 27.58 -27.87 16.36
C THR A 4 26.51 -27.41 15.38
N HIS A 5 25.28 -27.20 15.84
CA HIS A 5 24.31 -26.39 15.10
C HIS A 5 24.56 -24.92 15.42
N SER A 6 25.33 -24.27 14.55
CA SER A 6 25.43 -22.82 14.50
C SER A 6 24.35 -22.26 13.57
N THR A 7 23.64 -21.27 14.11
CA THR A 7 23.13 -20.04 13.46
C THR A 7 22.11 -20.12 12.32
N SER A 8 20.94 -19.56 12.57
CA SER A 8 20.52 -18.32 11.90
C SER A 8 19.48 -17.57 12.73
N SER A 9 19.94 -16.63 13.54
CA SER A 9 19.10 -15.53 14.02
C SER A 9 19.04 -14.48 12.93
N LEU A 10 18.04 -14.56 12.05
CA LEU A 10 17.69 -13.46 11.15
C LEU A 10 16.79 -12.50 11.92
N THR A 11 17.36 -11.47 12.54
CA THR A 11 16.60 -10.31 12.99
C THR A 11 16.22 -9.49 11.77
N SER A 12 15.14 -9.90 11.09
CA SER A 12 14.45 -9.05 10.11
C SER A 12 13.73 -7.97 10.90
N LEU A 13 14.01 -6.69 10.62
CA LEU A 13 13.19 -5.61 11.13
C LEU A 13 11.77 -5.79 10.56
N ASP A 14 10.84 -6.21 11.41
CA ASP A 14 9.43 -6.40 11.08
C ASP A 14 8.72 -5.10 10.67
N THR A 15 9.37 -3.95 10.88
CA THR A 15 8.88 -2.59 10.60
C THR A 15 10.04 -1.68 10.20
N LEU A 16 9.77 -0.62 9.44
CA LEU A 16 10.79 0.38 9.09
C LEU A 16 11.18 1.24 10.31
N PRO A 17 12.46 1.64 10.45
CA PRO A 17 12.81 2.72 11.36
C PRO A 17 12.16 4.04 10.90
N TYR A 18 11.88 4.94 11.85
CA TYR A 18 11.37 6.26 11.49
C TYR A 18 12.40 6.99 10.59
N PRO A 19 12.00 7.58 9.45
CA PRO A 19 12.98 8.07 8.47
C PRO A 19 13.76 9.29 8.98
N THR A 20 15.09 9.26 8.84
CA THR A 20 15.95 10.41 9.15
C THR A 20 15.54 11.63 8.32
N GLY A 21 15.42 12.78 8.99
CA GLY A 21 15.04 14.05 8.37
C GLY A 21 13.53 14.27 8.21
N ALA A 22 12.70 13.25 8.47
CA ALA A 22 11.25 13.41 8.39
C ALA A 22 10.68 14.24 9.57
N PRO A 23 9.55 14.95 9.39
CA PRO A 23 8.95 15.78 10.43
C PRO A 23 8.52 14.98 11.66
N SER A 24 9.00 15.32 12.85
CA SER A 24 8.67 14.63 14.11
C SER A 24 7.21 14.79 14.58
N SER A 25 6.37 15.49 13.84
CA SER A 25 4.94 15.66 14.09
C SER A 25 4.18 15.96 12.79
N GLY A 26 2.84 15.95 12.86
CA GLY A 26 1.98 16.26 11.72
C GLY A 26 1.68 15.07 10.82
N TRP A 27 1.27 15.36 9.58
CA TRP A 27 0.61 14.38 8.72
C TRP A 27 1.48 13.15 8.40
N PHE A 28 2.77 13.35 8.10
CA PHE A 28 3.66 12.26 7.73
C PHE A 28 3.99 11.41 8.97
N PHE A 29 4.25 12.04 10.10
CA PHE A 29 4.46 11.35 11.38
C PHE A 29 3.26 10.45 11.74
N GLU A 30 2.04 10.99 11.68
CA GLU A 30 0.80 10.24 11.92
C GLU A 30 0.63 9.08 10.93
N ALA A 31 0.81 9.35 9.63
CA ALA A 31 0.62 8.37 8.58
C ALA A 31 1.66 7.24 8.66
N PHE A 32 2.93 7.57 8.89
CA PHE A 32 4.00 6.59 9.01
C PHE A 32 3.73 5.63 10.18
N HIS A 33 3.47 6.15 11.39
CA HIS A 33 3.17 5.29 12.54
C HIS A 33 1.91 4.46 12.33
N TYR A 34 0.92 5.02 11.64
CA TYR A 34 -0.27 4.27 11.29
C TYR A 34 0.02 3.14 10.28
N LEU A 35 0.82 3.38 9.26
CA LEU A 35 1.06 2.41 8.18
C LEU A 35 2.12 1.36 8.54
N ASN A 36 3.15 1.74 9.29
CA ASN A 36 4.30 0.90 9.62
C ASN A 36 3.90 -0.32 10.47
N THR A 37 3.65 -1.45 9.83
CA THR A 37 3.11 -2.68 10.42
C THR A 37 3.77 -3.91 9.81
N ALA A 38 4.02 -4.93 10.63
CA ALA A 38 4.62 -6.20 10.23
C ALA A 38 3.66 -7.06 9.38
N LEU A 39 3.68 -6.83 8.07
CA LEU A 39 2.92 -7.58 7.07
C LEU A 39 3.80 -8.36 6.09
N GLY A 40 5.10 -8.44 6.34
CA GLY A 40 6.06 -9.15 5.51
C GLY A 40 6.90 -8.23 4.62
N PRO A 41 7.99 -8.76 4.03
CA PRO A 41 9.01 -7.97 3.37
C PRO A 41 8.49 -7.22 2.13
N GLN A 42 7.52 -7.76 1.40
CA GLN A 42 6.93 -7.10 0.23
C GLN A 42 6.20 -5.81 0.62
N TYR A 43 5.42 -5.84 1.71
CA TYR A 43 4.74 -4.65 2.24
C TYR A 43 5.73 -3.61 2.78
N ILE A 44 6.78 -4.07 3.48
CA ILE A 44 7.84 -3.18 3.96
C ILE A 44 8.60 -2.53 2.80
N GLY A 45 8.86 -3.26 1.72
CA GLY A 45 9.40 -2.72 0.48
C GLY A 45 8.51 -1.63 -0.12
N LEU A 46 7.21 -1.89 -0.26
CA LEU A 46 6.25 -0.87 -0.71
C LEU A 46 6.24 0.37 0.20
N LEU A 47 6.28 0.19 1.51
CA LEU A 47 6.31 1.30 2.46
C LEU A 47 7.61 2.11 2.35
N GLN A 48 8.74 1.44 2.08
CA GLN A 48 10.03 2.08 1.86
C GLN A 48 10.00 2.96 0.61
N GLU A 49 9.47 2.46 -0.52
CA GLU A 49 9.29 3.26 -1.73
C GLU A 49 8.43 4.51 -1.44
N TRP A 50 7.33 4.34 -0.70
CA TRP A 50 6.49 5.48 -0.31
C TRP A 50 7.25 6.51 0.53
N VAL A 51 8.02 6.07 1.51
CA VAL A 51 8.86 6.96 2.33
C VAL A 51 9.85 7.73 1.47
N ASP A 52 10.48 7.08 0.49
CA ASP A 52 11.48 7.68 -0.39
C ASP A 52 10.84 8.68 -1.35
N TYR A 53 9.65 8.38 -1.86
CA TYR A 53 8.85 9.28 -2.68
C TYR A 53 8.39 10.53 -1.91
N GLU A 54 7.88 10.38 -0.68
CA GLU A 54 7.52 11.54 0.15
C GLU A 54 8.75 12.35 0.55
N ARG A 55 9.90 11.71 0.78
CA ARG A 55 11.18 12.41 1.04
C ARG A 55 11.60 13.25 -0.16
N LYS A 56 11.49 12.72 -1.37
CA LYS A 56 11.76 13.46 -2.62
C LYS A 56 10.90 14.72 -2.74
N HIS A 57 9.67 14.67 -2.23
CA HIS A 57 8.76 15.82 -2.15
C HIS A 57 8.84 16.59 -0.82
N HIS A 58 9.91 16.41 -0.04
CA HIS A 58 10.16 17.10 1.23
C HIS A 58 9.01 17.01 2.23
N TRP A 59 8.27 15.89 2.22
CA TRP A 59 7.10 15.66 3.08
C TRP A 59 6.06 16.78 2.99
N LEU A 60 5.97 17.46 1.84
CA LEU A 60 4.95 18.47 1.59
C LEU A 60 3.55 17.83 1.63
N ASN A 61 2.57 18.61 2.08
CA ASN A 61 1.17 18.19 2.09
C ASN A 61 0.34 19.17 1.26
N PRO A 62 0.22 18.92 -0.06
CA PRO A 62 -0.59 19.73 -0.94
C PRO A 62 -2.05 19.85 -0.51
N HIS A 63 -2.77 20.80 -1.14
CA HIS A 63 -4.18 21.01 -0.89
C HIS A 63 -5.00 19.72 -1.09
N LYS A 64 -6.15 19.61 -0.40
CA LYS A 64 -6.98 18.37 -0.36
C LYS A 64 -7.37 17.82 -1.74
N LEU A 65 -7.45 18.68 -2.75
CA LEU A 65 -7.82 18.32 -4.12
C LEU A 65 -6.65 17.76 -4.96
N ALA A 66 -5.42 17.77 -4.43
CA ALA A 66 -4.23 17.24 -5.11
C ALA A 66 -4.02 15.73 -4.86
N GLY A 67 -4.97 15.05 -4.20
CA GLY A 67 -4.94 13.60 -4.00
C GLY A 67 -5.39 12.81 -5.22
N PHE A 68 -5.50 11.49 -5.04
CA PHE A 68 -6.03 10.61 -6.08
C PHE A 68 -7.53 10.82 -6.34
N SER A 69 -7.97 10.43 -7.55
CA SER A 69 -9.38 10.39 -7.91
C SER A 69 -10.19 9.59 -6.88
N PRO A 70 -11.41 10.03 -6.51
CA PRO A 70 -12.32 9.25 -5.68
C PRO A 70 -13.07 8.18 -6.49
N GLU A 71 -12.94 8.14 -7.82
CA GLU A 71 -13.55 7.12 -8.66
C GLU A 71 -13.18 5.71 -8.16
N LYS A 72 -14.19 4.84 -8.04
CA LYS A 72 -14.07 3.45 -7.55
C LYS A 72 -13.39 3.27 -6.19
N ARG A 73 -13.15 4.35 -5.43
CA ARG A 73 -12.52 4.28 -4.11
C ARG A 73 -13.38 3.45 -3.14
N PRO A 74 -12.80 2.52 -2.36
CA PRO A 74 -13.53 1.77 -1.34
C PRO A 74 -14.30 2.69 -0.38
N THR A 75 -15.58 2.41 -0.13
CA THR A 75 -16.43 3.27 0.72
C THR A 75 -15.89 3.33 2.15
N VAL A 76 -15.36 2.20 2.65
CA VAL A 76 -14.70 2.14 3.97
C VAL A 76 -13.53 3.13 4.09
N LEU A 77 -12.81 3.36 2.98
CA LEU A 77 -11.70 4.28 2.95
C LEU A 77 -12.20 5.73 3.02
N LEU A 78 -13.30 6.05 2.32
CA LEU A 78 -13.90 7.38 2.37
C LEU A 78 -14.35 7.73 3.79
N ASP A 79 -14.97 6.80 4.49
CA ASP A 79 -15.42 7.01 5.88
C ASP A 79 -14.24 7.13 6.85
N TRP A 80 -13.18 6.34 6.66
CA TRP A 80 -11.95 6.51 7.42
C TRP A 80 -11.32 7.88 7.14
N MET A 81 -11.23 8.32 5.89
CA MET A 81 -10.68 9.62 5.48
C MET A 81 -11.33 10.81 6.17
N LYS A 82 -12.67 10.79 6.28
CA LYS A 82 -13.44 11.85 6.97
C LYS A 82 -13.15 11.92 8.47
N ASN A 83 -12.68 10.82 9.06
CA ASN A 83 -12.59 10.63 10.49
C ASN A 83 -11.17 10.34 10.99
N ARG A 84 -10.12 10.56 10.19
CA ARG A 84 -8.73 10.30 10.59
C ARG A 84 -8.28 11.24 11.74
N PRO A 85 -7.39 10.79 12.65
CA PRO A 85 -6.82 9.45 12.78
C PRO A 85 -7.64 8.61 13.77
N ARG A 86 -8.77 8.02 13.33
CA ARG A 86 -9.48 7.01 14.13
C ARG A 86 -8.82 5.62 14.02
N PRO A 87 -9.02 4.75 15.02
CA PRO A 87 -8.55 3.37 14.98
C PRO A 87 -9.01 2.67 13.70
N LEU A 88 -8.29 1.60 13.34
CA LEU A 88 -8.57 0.75 12.17
C LEU A 88 -10.09 0.65 11.94
N PRO A 89 -10.59 0.81 10.70
CA PRO A 89 -11.96 0.38 10.42
C PRO A 89 -12.10 -1.03 11.00
N LYS A 90 -13.30 -1.40 11.48
CA LYS A 90 -13.56 -2.75 11.98
C LYS A 90 -13.39 -3.72 10.81
N VAL A 91 -12.16 -4.02 10.43
CA VAL A 91 -11.76 -5.16 9.61
C VAL A 91 -12.20 -6.32 10.49
N ASP A 92 -13.40 -6.83 10.19
CA ASP A 92 -14.02 -7.85 11.02
C ASP A 92 -13.01 -8.98 11.15
N LYS A 93 -12.67 -9.35 12.39
CA LYS A 93 -11.80 -10.49 12.70
C LYS A 93 -12.32 -11.81 12.11
N ARG A 94 -13.53 -11.81 11.53
CA ARG A 94 -14.17 -12.92 10.82
C ARG A 94 -13.89 -12.95 9.32
N GLY A 95 -13.16 -11.97 8.76
CA GLY A 95 -12.68 -12.04 7.38
C GLY A 95 -13.74 -11.94 6.27
N PHE A 96 -15.04 -11.90 6.57
CA PHE A 96 -16.12 -11.75 5.59
C PHE A 96 -16.05 -10.50 4.72
N PHE A 97 -15.29 -9.50 5.18
CA PHE A 97 -15.02 -8.28 4.44
C PHE A 97 -14.10 -8.51 3.23
N MET A 98 -13.35 -9.61 3.19
CA MET A 98 -12.18 -9.73 2.34
C MET A 98 -12.45 -9.84 0.83
N PRO A 99 -13.36 -10.69 0.35
CA PRO A 99 -13.62 -10.83 -1.08
C PRO A 99 -13.95 -9.50 -1.77
N ASN A 100 -15.02 -8.85 -1.29
CA ASN A 100 -15.49 -7.59 -1.85
C ASN A 100 -14.45 -6.47 -1.68
N PHE A 101 -13.73 -6.44 -0.55
CA PHE A 101 -12.73 -5.40 -0.34
C PHE A 101 -11.52 -5.55 -1.25
N ALA A 102 -11.03 -6.77 -1.48
CA ALA A 102 -9.96 -7.02 -2.44
C ALA A 102 -10.34 -6.52 -3.84
N GLU A 103 -11.56 -6.80 -4.28
CA GLU A 103 -12.10 -6.32 -5.55
C GLU A 103 -12.22 -4.79 -5.60
N GLU A 104 -12.75 -4.15 -4.55
CA GLU A 104 -12.84 -2.68 -4.47
C GLU A 104 -11.45 -2.02 -4.54
N VAL A 105 -10.44 -2.60 -3.88
CA VAL A 105 -9.08 -2.07 -3.88
C VAL A 105 -8.44 -2.20 -5.27
N TRP A 106 -8.60 -3.34 -5.94
CA TRP A 106 -8.14 -3.52 -7.32
C TRP A 106 -8.86 -2.58 -8.28
N ALA A 107 -10.18 -2.45 -8.18
CA ALA A 107 -10.98 -1.57 -9.02
C ALA A 107 -10.55 -0.10 -8.87
N TRP A 108 -10.25 0.34 -7.64
CA TRP A 108 -9.69 1.67 -7.42
C TRP A 108 -8.29 1.80 -8.01
N TRP A 109 -7.40 0.84 -7.73
CA TRP A 109 -6.04 0.86 -8.26
C TRP A 109 -6.00 0.92 -9.79
N ALA A 110 -6.86 0.14 -10.46
CA ALA A 110 -7.02 0.16 -11.91
C ALA A 110 -7.47 1.53 -12.44
N SER A 111 -8.41 2.19 -11.77
CA SER A 111 -8.89 3.52 -12.17
C SER A 111 -7.84 4.64 -12.06
N LEU A 112 -6.77 4.41 -11.29
CA LEU A 112 -5.68 5.36 -11.12
C LEU A 112 -4.55 5.16 -12.14
N GLN A 113 -4.60 4.09 -12.93
CA GLN A 113 -3.51 3.76 -13.83
C GLN A 113 -3.38 4.78 -14.97
N PRO A 114 -2.14 5.07 -15.40
CA PRO A 114 -1.90 5.82 -16.62
C PRO A 114 -2.53 5.18 -17.85
N GLN A 115 -2.88 6.00 -18.84
CA GLN A 115 -3.56 5.54 -20.06
C GLN A 115 -2.76 4.52 -20.88
N TRP A 116 -1.43 4.59 -20.84
CA TRP A 116 -0.57 3.63 -21.55
C TRP A 116 -0.64 2.22 -20.95
N ARG A 117 -1.17 2.09 -19.74
CA ARG A 117 -1.19 0.81 -19.03
C ARG A 117 -2.40 0.00 -19.44
N LEU A 118 -2.13 -1.18 -20.00
CA LEU A 118 -3.18 -2.12 -20.38
C LEU A 118 -3.83 -2.75 -19.14
N LEU A 119 -5.14 -2.95 -19.24
CA LEU A 119 -5.93 -3.73 -18.28
C LEU A 119 -6.35 -5.04 -18.94
N ASP A 120 -6.42 -6.13 -18.17
CA ASP A 120 -6.95 -7.41 -18.64
C ASP A 120 -8.49 -7.39 -18.75
N GLU A 121 -9.09 -8.52 -19.14
CA GLU A 121 -10.56 -8.66 -19.25
C GLU A 121 -11.29 -8.43 -17.91
N GLY A 122 -10.60 -8.63 -16.78
CA GLY A 122 -11.10 -8.34 -15.43
C GLY A 122 -10.89 -6.89 -15.00
N GLY A 123 -10.30 -6.05 -15.86
CA GLY A 123 -9.97 -4.66 -15.54
C GLY A 123 -8.76 -4.53 -14.61
N LEU A 124 -7.95 -5.57 -14.46
CA LEU A 124 -6.75 -5.54 -13.63
C LEU A 124 -5.54 -5.07 -14.45
N PRO A 125 -4.63 -4.27 -13.87
CA PRO A 125 -3.43 -3.84 -14.56
C PRO A 125 -2.54 -5.01 -14.98
N VAL A 126 -2.24 -5.12 -16.27
CA VAL A 126 -1.36 -6.17 -16.81
C VAL A 126 0.09 -5.88 -16.41
N SER A 127 0.89 -6.95 -16.28
CA SER A 127 2.34 -6.83 -16.15
C SER A 127 2.93 -6.16 -17.40
N PHE A 128 3.95 -5.33 -17.19
CA PHE A 128 4.59 -4.56 -18.26
C PHE A 128 6.11 -4.58 -18.06
N GLU A 129 6.87 -4.53 -19.14
CA GLU A 129 8.35 -4.52 -19.07
C GLU A 129 8.91 -3.09 -19.06
N GLN A 130 8.22 -2.17 -19.75
CA GLN A 130 8.66 -0.79 -19.92
C GLN A 130 7.57 0.17 -19.46
N PHE A 131 7.99 1.25 -18.79
CA PHE A 131 7.09 2.34 -18.42
C PHE A 131 6.77 3.18 -19.65
N GLY A 132 5.52 3.63 -19.77
CA GLY A 132 5.19 4.73 -20.65
C GLY A 132 5.64 6.08 -20.07
N ASP A 133 5.54 7.12 -20.89
CA ASP A 133 6.13 8.43 -20.58
C ASP A 133 5.33 9.24 -19.55
N ASP A 134 4.03 8.96 -19.37
CA ASP A 134 3.17 9.72 -18.47
C ASP A 134 2.83 8.93 -17.20
N LEU A 135 3.34 9.39 -16.06
CA LEU A 135 2.99 8.91 -14.73
C LEU A 135 2.23 9.95 -13.91
N SER A 136 1.81 11.06 -14.53
CA SER A 136 1.13 12.17 -13.85
C SER A 136 -0.14 11.80 -13.08
N PRO A 137 -0.91 10.74 -13.44
CA PRO A 137 -2.04 10.29 -12.61
C PRO A 137 -1.59 9.77 -11.24
N LEU A 138 -0.41 9.16 -11.18
CA LEU A 138 0.17 8.56 -9.98
C LEU A 138 1.16 9.47 -9.24
N ASN A 139 1.67 10.50 -9.92
CA ASN A 139 2.59 11.48 -9.34
C ASN A 139 1.85 12.47 -8.41
N LYS A 140 1.34 11.95 -7.30
CA LYS A 140 0.63 12.68 -6.23
C LYS A 140 1.30 12.34 -4.90
N HIS A 141 1.65 13.35 -4.11
CA HIS A 141 2.27 13.20 -2.78
C HIS A 141 1.40 13.79 -1.66
N GLY A 142 1.77 13.52 -0.42
CA GLY A 142 1.07 14.03 0.76
C GLY A 142 -0.10 13.16 1.24
N ARG A 143 -0.82 13.67 2.25
CA ARG A 143 -1.78 12.89 3.06
C ARG A 143 -2.95 12.27 2.27
N ASN A 144 -3.32 12.87 1.14
CA ASN A 144 -4.49 12.47 0.35
C ASN A 144 -4.15 11.65 -0.91
N ALA A 145 -2.87 11.32 -1.10
CA ALA A 145 -2.40 10.46 -2.18
C ALA A 145 -2.22 9.02 -1.67
N TRP A 146 -1.01 8.48 -1.75
CA TRP A 146 -0.64 7.09 -1.47
C TRP A 146 -1.07 6.57 -0.10
N VAL A 147 -1.18 7.43 0.93
CA VAL A 147 -1.63 7.03 2.28
C VAL A 147 -2.97 6.28 2.25
N GLY A 148 -3.88 6.64 1.33
CA GLY A 148 -5.16 5.93 1.19
C GLY A 148 -4.99 4.50 0.66
N LEU A 149 -4.18 4.32 -0.39
CA LEU A 149 -3.88 3.00 -0.96
C LEU A 149 -3.16 2.13 0.06
N LEU A 150 -2.12 2.66 0.72
CA LEU A 150 -1.33 1.93 1.72
C LEU A 150 -2.18 1.51 2.93
N ALA A 151 -3.16 2.33 3.33
CA ALA A 151 -4.11 1.96 4.37
C ALA A 151 -4.98 0.78 3.92
N CYS A 152 -5.48 0.78 2.68
CA CYS A 152 -6.22 -0.35 2.14
C CYS A 152 -5.39 -1.63 2.09
N ILE A 153 -4.15 -1.56 1.60
CA ILE A 153 -3.22 -2.70 1.57
C ILE A 153 -2.95 -3.23 2.98
N LYS A 154 -2.78 -2.33 3.96
CA LYS A 154 -2.64 -2.71 5.36
C LYS A 154 -3.87 -3.47 5.86
N TRP A 155 -5.07 -2.96 5.61
CA TRP A 155 -6.31 -3.59 6.06
C TRP A 155 -6.52 -4.96 5.42
N TRP A 156 -6.22 -5.09 4.13
CA TRP A 156 -6.26 -6.36 3.43
C TRP A 156 -5.26 -7.35 4.06
N GLY A 157 -3.99 -6.98 4.22
CA GLY A 157 -2.98 -7.85 4.81
C GLY A 157 -3.30 -8.28 6.24
N ILE A 158 -3.89 -7.39 7.06
CA ILE A 158 -4.39 -7.77 8.40
C ILE A 158 -5.58 -8.74 8.30
N GLY A 159 -6.53 -8.48 7.39
CA GLY A 159 -7.69 -9.33 7.20
C GLY A 159 -7.31 -10.75 6.78
N LEU A 160 -6.30 -10.90 5.92
CA LEU A 160 -5.77 -12.20 5.50
C LEU A 160 -5.21 -13.04 6.65
N LYS A 161 -4.69 -12.43 7.73
CA LYS A 161 -4.24 -13.17 8.92
C LYS A 161 -5.39 -13.85 9.68
N HIS A 162 -6.62 -13.40 9.44
CA HIS A 162 -7.82 -13.88 10.11
C HIS A 162 -8.82 -14.54 9.15
N TYR A 163 -8.50 -14.59 7.86
CA TYR A 163 -9.37 -15.14 6.83
C TYR A 163 -9.16 -16.66 6.74
N ALA A 164 -10.05 -17.45 7.35
CA ALA A 164 -10.02 -18.91 7.29
C ALA A 164 -11.05 -19.41 6.26
N SER A 165 -10.63 -19.52 5.00
CA SER A 165 -11.44 -19.98 3.87
C SER A 165 -10.53 -20.69 2.85
N ASP A 166 -11.10 -21.57 2.04
CA ASP A 166 -10.38 -22.33 1.00
C ASP A 166 -9.70 -21.42 -0.04
N ASP A 167 -10.24 -20.21 -0.24
CA ASP A 167 -9.68 -19.21 -1.17
C ASP A 167 -8.57 -18.34 -0.55
N HIS A 168 -8.09 -18.65 0.66
CA HIS A 168 -7.08 -17.83 1.35
C HIS A 168 -5.81 -17.59 0.51
N GLU A 169 -5.26 -18.65 -0.08
CA GLU A 169 -4.06 -18.56 -0.91
C GLU A 169 -4.29 -17.73 -2.18
N LEU A 170 -5.50 -17.76 -2.75
CA LEU A 170 -5.88 -16.92 -3.87
C LEU A 170 -5.83 -15.44 -3.49
N TYR A 171 -6.42 -15.06 -2.36
CA TYR A 171 -6.41 -13.68 -1.89
C TYR A 171 -5.03 -13.23 -1.39
N LEU A 172 -4.22 -14.14 -0.84
CA LEU A 172 -2.84 -13.87 -0.45
C LEU A 172 -1.95 -13.61 -1.69
N SER A 173 -2.07 -14.44 -2.72
CA SER A 173 -1.41 -14.22 -4.01
C SER A 173 -1.83 -12.89 -4.63
N SER A 174 -3.14 -12.60 -4.65
CA SER A 174 -3.67 -11.33 -5.15
C SER A 174 -3.15 -10.12 -4.38
N TRP A 175 -3.04 -10.23 -3.05
CA TRP A 175 -2.44 -9.21 -2.20
C TRP A 175 -0.95 -8.99 -2.52
N HIS A 176 -0.17 -10.06 -2.72
CA HIS A 176 1.22 -9.94 -3.16
C HIS A 176 1.35 -9.26 -4.52
N SER A 177 0.48 -9.61 -5.47
CA SER A 177 0.47 -9.02 -6.81
C SER A 177 0.22 -7.52 -6.77
N ILE A 178 -0.79 -7.05 -6.03
CA ILE A 178 -1.06 -5.60 -5.94
C ILE A 178 0.03 -4.85 -5.18
N VAL A 179 0.64 -5.46 -4.14
CA VAL A 179 1.75 -4.87 -3.40
C VAL A 179 2.97 -4.70 -4.30
N ALA A 180 3.35 -5.75 -5.04
CA ALA A 180 4.46 -5.71 -5.97
C ALA A 180 4.22 -4.67 -7.07
N ASP A 181 2.98 -4.60 -7.56
CA ASP A 181 2.61 -3.67 -8.61
C ASP A 181 2.68 -2.20 -8.16
N MET A 182 2.08 -1.89 -7.00
CA MET A 182 2.18 -0.56 -6.40
C MET A 182 3.64 -0.18 -6.13
N ALA A 183 4.44 -1.10 -5.61
CA ALA A 183 5.86 -0.83 -5.31
C ALA A 183 6.63 -0.50 -6.59
N LYS A 184 6.39 -1.24 -7.68
CA LYS A 184 7.00 -0.98 -8.98
C LYS A 184 6.62 0.40 -9.53
N MET A 185 5.35 0.77 -9.47
CA MET A 185 4.89 2.08 -9.94
C MET A 185 5.46 3.22 -9.09
N LEU A 186 5.53 3.03 -7.78
CA LEU A 186 6.02 4.04 -6.85
C LEU A 186 7.54 4.20 -6.95
N GLY A 187 8.30 3.11 -7.06
CA GLY A 187 9.76 3.17 -7.26
C GLY A 187 10.18 3.90 -8.52
N LYS A 188 9.39 3.82 -9.61
CA LYS A 188 9.62 4.63 -10.80
C LYS A 188 9.47 6.13 -10.53
N LEU A 189 8.47 6.54 -9.76
CA LEU A 189 8.27 7.93 -9.34
C LEU A 189 9.40 8.46 -8.43
N VAL A 190 10.11 7.58 -7.72
CA VAL A 190 11.29 7.96 -6.92
C VAL A 190 12.46 8.32 -7.83
N VAL A 191 12.71 7.54 -8.88
CA VAL A 191 13.86 7.71 -9.78
C VAL A 191 13.70 8.88 -10.77
N ASP A 192 12.46 9.18 -11.21
CA ASP A 192 12.15 10.20 -12.24
C ASP A 192 12.04 11.63 -11.70
#